data_AF-A0A2T0FBQ7-F1
#
_entry.id   AF-A0A2T0FBQ7-F1
#
_cell.length_a   1.000
_cell.length_b   1.000
_cell.length_c   1.000
_cell.angle_alpha   90.00
_cell.angle_beta   90.00
_cell.angle_gamma   90.00
#
_symmetry.space_group_name_H-M   'P 1'
#
loop_
_entity.id
_entity.type
_entity.pdbx_description
1 polymer ?
#
loop_
_entity_poly.entity_id
_entity_poly.type
_entity_poly.pdbx_seq_one_letter_code
_entity_poly.pdbx_strand_id
1 'polypeptide(L)'
;MATTNSGKPTKDPLSRSREGSQSKPESKLAPDVPDAIKRLVDGEFKNVIFMVGAGISTAAGIPDFRTPGTGLYSNLEKLDLPFAEAVFDIDYLRERPEAFYTLAKDMNPKQFEPTAFHKFIKWVDDQGYLRRCYTQNIDTLERQAGVRPEKIIEAHGSFHGNHCIECHEEFDHKKMDEVLSSDELKIPKCEKCDGVVKPDIVFFGESLPSRFFEAMDDDFDNDVDLVIVAGTSLQVQPFAQLPDMVHKSCPRVLFNMEKVGSLGKRAKDALVLGDLADVSILLPFLLSDNNSRDAPSRDVEDNHLSSPEDEFSEPSESSESGEVDSISGKLNELEI
;
A
#
# COMPACT_ATOMS: atom_id res chain seq x y z
N MET A 1 23.14 -62.17 60.19
CA MET A 1 24.41 -61.90 60.87
C MET A 1 25.45 -61.55 59.81
N ALA A 2 26.24 -60.50 60.07
CA ALA A 2 27.45 -60.09 59.35
C ALA A 2 27.28 -59.46 57.95
N THR A 3 27.93 -58.37 57.55
CA THR A 3 28.58 -57.23 58.22
C THR A 3 28.88 -56.18 57.12
N THR A 4 29.02 -54.94 57.57
CA THR A 4 29.45 -53.69 56.93
C THR A 4 30.78 -53.69 56.15
N ASN A 5 30.94 -52.67 55.28
CA ASN A 5 32.08 -51.72 55.06
C ASN A 5 32.44 -51.54 53.56
N SER A 6 33.05 -50.47 53.03
CA SER A 6 33.29 -49.04 53.34
C SER A 6 34.28 -48.51 52.28
N GLY A 7 34.27 -47.22 51.91
CA GLY A 7 35.52 -46.48 51.58
C GLY A 7 35.90 -46.20 50.11
N LYS A 8 35.94 -44.89 49.79
CA LYS A 8 36.49 -44.13 48.63
C LYS A 8 38.04 -44.25 48.47
N PRO A 9 38.76 -43.39 47.67
CA PRO A 9 38.70 -42.96 46.24
C PRO A 9 40.08 -43.03 45.51
N THR A 10 40.18 -42.87 44.18
CA THR A 10 41.42 -42.47 43.45
C THR A 10 41.04 -41.91 42.04
N LYS A 11 41.26 -40.62 41.76
CA LYS A 11 42.38 -39.95 41.04
C LYS A 11 42.42 -40.13 39.51
N ASP A 12 42.21 -39.02 38.80
CA ASP A 12 42.46 -38.76 37.37
C ASP A 12 43.89 -39.09 36.91
N PRO A 13 44.09 -39.31 35.60
CA PRO A 13 44.81 -38.29 34.83
C PRO A 13 44.33 -38.07 33.37
N LEU A 14 44.28 -36.78 33.02
CA LEU A 14 44.73 -36.12 31.78
C LEU A 14 44.29 -36.60 30.38
N SER A 15 43.43 -35.75 29.80
CA SER A 15 43.48 -35.13 28.46
C SER A 15 43.62 -35.98 27.19
N ARG A 16 42.58 -35.91 26.35
CA ARG A 16 42.72 -35.71 24.90
C ARG A 16 41.51 -34.95 24.35
N SER A 17 41.83 -34.19 23.31
CA SER A 17 41.18 -33.01 22.76
C SER A 17 39.94 -33.30 21.92
N ARG A 18 39.02 -32.32 21.95
CA ARG A 18 38.15 -31.82 20.86
C ARG A 18 37.72 -32.84 19.79
N GLU A 19 36.44 -33.18 19.83
CA GLU A 19 35.57 -33.09 18.66
C GLU A 19 34.26 -32.45 19.13
N GLY A 20 34.06 -31.21 18.72
CA GLY A 20 32.81 -30.50 18.98
C GLY A 20 31.70 -31.25 18.27
N SER A 21 30.67 -31.67 19.02
CA SER A 21 29.40 -32.01 18.39
C SER A 21 28.87 -30.71 17.80
N GLN A 22 29.15 -30.48 16.52
CA GLN A 22 28.33 -29.60 15.71
C GLN A 22 26.94 -30.22 15.75
N SER A 23 26.11 -29.74 16.68
CA SER A 23 24.67 -29.80 16.50
C SER A 23 24.43 -29.16 15.14
N LYS A 24 24.04 -29.98 14.16
CA LYS A 24 23.45 -29.46 12.93
C LYS A 24 22.42 -28.40 13.35
N PRO A 25 22.44 -27.19 12.77
CA PRO A 25 21.32 -26.30 12.96
C PRO A 25 20.10 -27.06 12.48
N GLU A 26 19.14 -27.29 13.40
CA GLU A 26 17.80 -27.68 13.00
C GLU A 26 17.37 -26.67 11.94
N SER A 27 17.14 -27.15 10.73
CA SER A 27 16.57 -26.33 9.68
C SER A 27 15.21 -25.87 10.19
N LYS A 28 15.08 -24.58 10.53
CA LYS A 28 13.81 -23.89 10.68
C LYS A 28 13.12 -23.92 9.30
N LEU A 29 12.50 -25.05 8.97
CA LEU A 29 11.65 -25.17 7.79
C LEU A 29 10.45 -24.25 8.01
N ALA A 30 10.18 -23.44 6.99
CA ALA A 30 9.23 -22.35 6.92
C ALA A 30 7.82 -22.70 7.46
N PRO A 31 7.05 -21.73 8.01
CA PRO A 31 5.63 -21.91 8.31
C PRO A 31 4.85 -22.48 7.12
N ASP A 32 3.82 -23.28 7.42
CA ASP A 32 2.93 -23.94 6.48
C ASP A 32 2.31 -22.94 5.48
N VAL A 33 2.96 -22.76 4.32
CA VAL A 33 2.42 -21.94 3.22
C VAL A 33 1.11 -22.58 2.75
N PRO A 34 -0.02 -21.85 2.74
CA PRO A 34 -1.30 -22.40 2.30
C PRO A 34 -1.23 -22.95 0.87
N ASP A 35 -1.95 -24.04 0.59
CA ASP A 35 -2.03 -24.67 -0.73
C ASP A 35 -2.39 -23.67 -1.84
N ALA A 36 -3.36 -22.78 -1.58
CA ALA A 36 -3.73 -21.74 -2.51
C ALA A 36 -2.57 -20.79 -2.86
N ILE A 37 -1.66 -20.51 -1.93
CA ILE A 37 -0.49 -19.66 -2.20
C ILE A 37 0.54 -20.40 -3.05
N LYS A 38 0.70 -21.72 -2.86
CA LYS A 38 1.55 -22.56 -3.72
C LYS A 38 1.01 -22.57 -5.15
N ARG A 39 -0.29 -22.82 -5.32
CA ARG A 39 -0.97 -22.82 -6.62
C ARG A 39 -0.93 -21.45 -7.32
N LEU A 40 -0.97 -20.36 -6.55
CA LEU A 40 -0.72 -19.01 -7.08
C LEU A 40 0.69 -18.89 -7.65
N VAL A 41 1.70 -19.35 -6.89
CA VAL A 41 3.11 -19.33 -7.32
C VAL A 41 3.33 -20.23 -8.54
N ASP A 42 2.66 -21.38 -8.62
CA ASP A 42 2.69 -22.28 -9.78
C ASP A 42 1.93 -21.72 -11.01
N GLY A 43 1.26 -20.57 -10.87
CA GLY A 43 0.59 -19.87 -11.97
C GLY A 43 -0.79 -20.43 -12.34
N GLU A 44 -1.43 -21.18 -11.44
CA GLU A 44 -2.78 -21.74 -11.65
C GLU A 44 -3.90 -20.70 -11.59
N PHE A 45 -3.65 -19.54 -10.99
CA PHE A 45 -4.64 -18.47 -10.84
C PHE A 45 -4.32 -17.29 -11.75
N LYS A 46 -5.34 -16.71 -12.37
CA LYS A 46 -5.22 -15.55 -13.29
C LYS A 46 -6.08 -14.36 -12.86
N ASN A 47 -7.05 -14.57 -11.99
CA ASN A 47 -7.93 -13.53 -11.43
C ASN A 47 -7.83 -13.50 -9.90
N VAL A 48 -6.77 -12.89 -9.38
CA VAL A 48 -6.51 -12.76 -7.95
C VAL A 48 -6.96 -11.39 -7.46
N ILE A 49 -7.74 -11.36 -6.38
CA ILE A 49 -8.14 -10.12 -5.69
C ILE A 49 -7.45 -10.03 -4.34
N PHE A 50 -6.80 -8.89 -4.10
CA PHE A 50 -6.29 -8.49 -2.79
C PHE A 50 -7.26 -7.55 -2.09
N MET A 51 -7.45 -7.74 -0.79
CA MET A 51 -8.20 -6.85 0.10
C MET A 51 -7.33 -6.55 1.32
N VAL A 52 -6.81 -5.32 1.39
CA VAL A 52 -5.77 -4.97 2.34
C VAL A 52 -6.15 -3.77 3.20
N GLY A 53 -5.57 -3.72 4.40
CA GLY A 53 -5.72 -2.59 5.33
C GLY A 53 -4.42 -2.30 6.08
N ALA A 54 -4.52 -1.49 7.14
CA ALA A 54 -3.37 -0.85 7.78
C ALA A 54 -2.27 -1.82 8.23
N GLY A 55 -2.64 -3.07 8.56
CA GLY A 55 -1.70 -4.10 8.99
C GLY A 55 -0.61 -4.42 7.96
N ILE A 56 -0.84 -4.19 6.65
CA ILE A 56 0.22 -4.42 5.64
C ILE A 56 1.30 -3.31 5.65
N SER A 57 1.02 -2.17 6.29
CA SER A 57 1.86 -0.97 6.35
C SER A 57 2.56 -0.77 7.69
N THR A 58 2.19 -1.51 8.75
CA THR A 58 2.78 -1.37 10.10
C THR A 58 4.28 -1.57 10.12
N ALA A 59 4.80 -2.53 9.32
CA ALA A 59 6.24 -2.79 9.19
C ALA A 59 7.00 -1.65 8.48
N ALA A 60 6.32 -0.75 7.76
CA ALA A 60 6.92 0.46 7.21
C ALA A 60 7.11 1.56 8.28
N GLY A 61 6.62 1.35 9.50
CA GLY A 61 6.62 2.36 10.56
C GLY A 61 5.40 3.29 10.52
N ILE A 62 4.44 3.03 9.64
CA ILE A 62 3.15 3.73 9.63
C ILE A 62 2.30 3.13 10.75
N PRO A 63 1.99 3.89 11.82
CA PRO A 63 1.11 3.39 12.86
C PRO A 63 -0.27 3.11 12.26
N ASP A 64 -0.90 2.03 12.71
CA ASP A 64 -2.31 1.84 12.39
C ASP A 64 -3.16 2.91 13.12
N PHE A 65 -4.45 2.95 12.83
CA PHE A 65 -5.31 3.93 13.50
C PHE A 65 -5.63 3.52 14.95
N ARG A 66 -5.72 2.21 15.23
CA ARG A 66 -6.50 1.67 16.36
C ARG A 66 -5.67 0.99 17.45
N THR A 67 -4.40 0.67 17.23
CA THR A 67 -3.61 -0.08 18.21
C THR A 67 -3.37 0.78 19.46
N PRO A 68 -3.74 0.32 20.67
CA PRO A 68 -3.50 1.08 21.90
C PRO A 68 -2.02 1.41 22.10
N GLY A 69 -1.72 2.69 22.40
CA GLY A 69 -0.38 3.17 22.76
C GLY A 69 0.57 3.44 21.58
N THR A 70 0.26 2.98 20.37
CA THR A 70 1.07 3.24 19.16
C THR A 70 0.25 3.76 17.99
N GLY A 71 -1.05 3.50 17.96
CA GLY A 71 -1.95 3.93 16.89
C GLY A 71 -2.21 5.44 16.93
N LEU A 72 -2.59 5.98 15.77
CA LEU A 72 -2.82 7.41 15.56
C LEU A 72 -3.73 8.02 16.64
N TYR A 73 -4.80 7.31 16.99
CA TYR A 73 -5.80 7.75 17.97
C TYR A 73 -5.26 7.94 19.39
N SER A 74 -4.26 7.16 19.82
CA SER A 74 -3.63 7.35 21.14
C SER A 74 -2.85 8.66 21.21
N ASN A 75 -2.41 9.21 20.08
CA ASN A 75 -1.69 10.48 20.03
C ASN A 75 -2.62 11.71 19.99
N LEU A 76 -3.93 11.49 19.80
CA LEU A 76 -4.94 12.56 19.68
C LEU A 76 -5.56 13.00 21.01
N GLU A 77 -5.15 12.42 22.14
CA GLU A 77 -5.67 12.80 23.47
C GLU A 77 -5.52 14.31 23.77
N LYS A 78 -4.59 14.99 23.08
CA LYS A 78 -4.35 16.45 23.21
C LYS A 78 -5.41 17.32 22.53
N LEU A 79 -6.23 16.76 21.63
CA LEU A 79 -7.19 17.51 20.80
C LEU A 79 -8.60 17.61 21.42
N ASP A 80 -8.80 17.10 22.64
CA ASP A 80 -10.09 17.11 23.37
C ASP A 80 -11.27 16.65 22.51
N LEU A 81 -11.06 15.54 21.78
CA LEU A 81 -12.04 14.97 20.88
C LEU A 81 -13.14 14.24 21.68
N PRO A 82 -14.42 14.28 21.22
CA PRO A 82 -15.50 13.54 21.89
C PRO A 82 -15.28 12.02 21.84
N PHE A 83 -14.63 11.54 20.78
CA PHE A 83 -14.14 10.18 20.57
C PHE A 83 -13.02 10.22 19.51
N ALA A 84 -12.15 9.22 19.45
CA ALA A 84 -10.93 9.30 18.66
C ALA A 84 -11.17 9.40 17.14
N GLU A 85 -12.22 8.76 16.65
CA GLU A 85 -12.62 8.76 15.24
C GLU A 85 -13.18 10.11 14.77
N ALA A 86 -13.54 11.02 15.69
CA ALA A 86 -14.18 12.29 15.35
C ALA A 86 -13.32 13.16 14.43
N VAL A 87 -11.99 13.05 14.49
CA VAL A 87 -11.08 13.80 13.60
C VAL A 87 -11.25 13.43 12.12
N PHE A 88 -11.82 12.24 11.84
CA PHE A 88 -12.14 11.74 10.50
C PHE A 88 -13.65 11.67 10.27
N ASP A 89 -14.47 12.42 11.02
CA ASP A 89 -15.92 12.53 10.80
C ASP A 89 -16.24 13.80 9.98
N ILE A 90 -17.06 13.66 8.94
CA ILE A 90 -17.31 14.76 7.99
C ILE A 90 -18.07 15.92 8.62
N ASP A 91 -18.99 15.63 9.55
CA ASP A 91 -19.74 16.66 10.25
C ASP A 91 -18.85 17.36 11.28
N TYR A 92 -17.98 16.59 11.96
CA TYR A 92 -16.98 17.17 12.85
C TYR A 92 -15.97 18.05 12.11
N LEU A 93 -15.51 17.65 10.91
CA LEU A 93 -14.65 18.47 10.06
C LEU A 93 -15.33 19.80 9.69
N ARG A 94 -16.63 19.77 9.41
CA ARG A 94 -17.40 20.98 9.09
C ARG A 94 -17.48 21.94 10.28
N GLU A 95 -17.63 21.41 11.49
CA GLU A 95 -17.76 22.20 12.72
C GLU A 95 -16.42 22.67 13.32
N ARG A 96 -15.40 21.80 13.29
CA ARG A 96 -14.07 22.00 13.91
C ARG A 96 -12.93 21.50 13.02
N PRO A 97 -12.70 22.12 11.85
CA PRO A 97 -11.70 21.68 10.88
C PRO A 97 -10.26 21.72 11.44
N GLU A 98 -10.00 22.54 12.46
CA GLU A 98 -8.68 22.71 13.07
C GLU A 98 -8.12 21.40 13.61
N ALA A 99 -8.96 20.50 14.13
CA ALA A 99 -8.52 19.22 14.68
C ALA A 99 -7.87 18.34 13.60
N PHE A 100 -8.52 18.20 12.44
CA PHE A 100 -7.99 17.45 11.31
C PHE A 100 -6.73 18.11 10.74
N TYR A 101 -6.75 19.43 10.53
CA TYR A 101 -5.62 20.12 9.92
C TYR A 101 -4.39 20.22 10.83
N THR A 102 -4.57 20.18 12.15
CA THR A 102 -3.47 20.01 13.11
C THR A 102 -2.78 18.66 12.91
N LEU A 103 -3.57 17.61 12.68
CA LEU A 103 -3.04 16.27 12.43
C LEU A 103 -2.43 16.13 11.03
N ALA A 104 -3.09 16.66 10.01
CA ALA A 104 -2.67 16.55 8.61
C ALA A 104 -1.29 17.17 8.37
N LYS A 105 -0.93 18.23 9.10
CA LYS A 105 0.39 18.86 9.04
C LYS A 105 1.53 17.93 9.49
N ASP A 106 1.25 17.03 10.43
CA ASP A 106 2.21 16.04 10.92
C ASP A 106 2.21 14.75 10.07
N MET A 107 1.18 14.54 9.24
CA MET A 107 1.03 13.39 8.36
C MET A 107 1.69 13.64 6.98
N ASN A 108 3.02 13.53 6.90
CA ASN A 108 3.72 13.54 5.61
C ASN A 108 4.00 12.10 5.11
N PRO A 109 3.32 11.61 4.06
CA PRO A 109 3.47 10.23 3.59
C PRO A 109 4.80 9.93 2.87
N LYS A 110 5.62 10.94 2.53
CA LYS A 110 6.85 10.77 1.70
C LYS A 110 8.04 10.13 2.42
N GLN A 111 7.85 9.55 3.60
CA GLN A 111 8.95 9.01 4.42
C GLN A 111 8.99 7.48 4.51
N PHE A 112 8.00 6.79 3.93
CA PHE A 112 7.81 5.35 4.15
C PHE A 112 8.08 4.54 2.89
N GLU A 113 8.70 3.37 3.06
CA GLU A 113 9.00 2.45 1.97
C GLU A 113 7.98 1.30 1.93
N PRO A 114 7.57 0.83 0.73
CA PRO A 114 6.65 -0.30 0.62
C PRO A 114 7.17 -1.56 1.32
N THR A 115 6.31 -2.18 2.14
CA THR A 115 6.63 -3.42 2.84
C THR A 115 6.75 -4.60 1.87
N ALA A 116 7.25 -5.73 2.38
CA ALA A 116 7.35 -6.95 1.58
C ALA A 116 5.98 -7.48 1.10
N PHE A 117 4.89 -7.19 1.82
CA PHE A 117 3.54 -7.53 1.36
C PHE A 117 3.10 -6.68 0.15
N HIS A 118 3.42 -5.38 0.14
CA HIS A 118 3.20 -4.52 -1.04
C HIS A 118 3.97 -5.03 -2.26
N LYS A 119 5.23 -5.45 -2.06
CA LYS A 119 6.06 -6.05 -3.12
C LYS A 119 5.50 -7.37 -3.62
N PHE A 120 4.81 -8.14 -2.78
CA PHE A 120 4.11 -9.34 -3.21
C PHE A 120 2.89 -9.04 -4.08
N ILE A 121 2.09 -8.02 -3.73
CA ILE A 121 0.99 -7.55 -4.59
C ILE A 121 1.55 -7.14 -5.97
N LYS A 122 2.66 -6.38 -5.98
CA LYS A 122 3.37 -6.01 -7.22
C LYS A 122 3.84 -7.23 -8.01
N TRP A 123 4.40 -8.24 -7.36
CA TRP A 123 4.82 -9.45 -8.05
C TRP A 123 3.63 -10.16 -8.71
N VAL A 124 2.48 -10.29 -8.03
CA VAL A 124 1.26 -10.87 -8.62
C VAL A 124 0.77 -10.05 -9.81
N ASP A 125 0.92 -8.72 -9.74
CA ASP A 125 0.63 -7.81 -10.86
C ASP A 125 1.55 -8.05 -12.06
N ASP A 126 2.86 -8.20 -11.82
CA ASP A 126 3.87 -8.46 -12.86
C ASP A 126 3.68 -9.80 -13.56
N GLN A 127 3.18 -10.82 -12.86
CA GLN A 127 2.81 -12.10 -13.47
C GLN A 127 1.54 -11.99 -14.33
N GLY A 128 0.81 -10.87 -14.25
CA GLY A 128 -0.47 -10.68 -14.92
C GLY A 128 -1.64 -11.42 -14.24
N TYR A 129 -1.50 -11.81 -12.98
CA TYR A 129 -2.51 -12.57 -12.23
C TYR A 129 -3.42 -11.65 -11.40
N LEU A 130 -3.02 -10.41 -11.18
CA LEU A 130 -3.79 -9.45 -10.39
C LEU A 130 -5.03 -8.98 -11.15
N ARG A 131 -6.21 -9.33 -10.64
CA ARG A 131 -7.48 -8.71 -11.06
C ARG A 131 -7.59 -7.33 -10.44
N ARG A 132 -7.51 -7.24 -9.11
CA ARG A 132 -7.64 -5.99 -8.35
C ARG A 132 -6.95 -6.03 -7.00
N CYS A 133 -6.51 -4.87 -6.53
CA CYS A 133 -6.10 -4.60 -5.17
C CYS A 133 -7.05 -3.56 -4.56
N TYR A 134 -7.95 -4.01 -3.69
CA TYR A 134 -8.77 -3.14 -2.86
C TYR A 134 -7.99 -2.80 -1.59
N THR A 135 -7.70 -1.53 -1.38
CA THR A 135 -7.00 -1.06 -0.18
C THR A 135 -7.87 -0.12 0.64
N GLN A 136 -7.84 -0.30 1.96
CA GLN A 136 -8.40 0.64 2.93
C GLN A 136 -7.39 1.72 3.33
N ASN A 137 -6.14 1.59 2.89
CA ASN A 137 -5.06 2.49 3.24
C ASN A 137 -5.10 3.75 2.38
N ILE A 138 -4.62 4.85 2.96
CA ILE A 138 -4.48 6.16 2.32
C ILE A 138 -3.00 6.53 2.12
N ASP A 139 -2.08 5.62 2.48
CA ASP A 139 -0.62 5.85 2.51
C ASP A 139 0.05 5.77 1.13
N THR A 140 -0.66 5.27 0.11
CA THR A 140 -0.21 5.12 -1.28
C THR A 140 0.93 4.12 -1.51
N LEU A 141 1.26 3.27 -0.52
CA LEU A 141 2.40 2.34 -0.63
C LEU A 141 2.22 1.28 -1.72
N GLU A 142 0.99 0.94 -2.11
CA GLU A 142 0.71 0.07 -3.26
C GLU A 142 1.18 0.70 -4.57
N ARG A 143 0.94 2.01 -4.75
CA ARG A 143 1.42 2.77 -5.92
C ARG A 143 2.93 2.90 -5.90
N GLN A 144 3.51 3.18 -4.74
CA GLN A 144 4.97 3.28 -4.58
C GLN A 144 5.67 1.94 -4.83
N ALA A 145 5.02 0.81 -4.52
CA ALA A 145 5.49 -0.52 -4.91
C ALA A 145 5.42 -0.78 -6.42
N GLY A 146 4.75 0.10 -7.18
CA GLY A 146 4.62 0.03 -8.62
C GLY A 146 3.42 -0.78 -9.12
N VAL A 147 2.44 -1.11 -8.26
CA VAL A 147 1.21 -1.77 -8.71
C VAL A 147 0.50 -0.85 -9.71
N ARG A 148 0.06 -1.41 -10.84
CA ARG A 148 -0.58 -0.63 -11.92
C ARG A 148 -1.79 0.16 -11.39
N PRO A 149 -1.89 1.49 -11.62
CA PRO A 149 -2.95 2.32 -11.08
C PRO A 149 -4.37 1.81 -11.35
N GLU A 150 -4.62 1.24 -12.53
CA GLU A 150 -5.92 0.70 -12.91
C GLU A 150 -6.34 -0.54 -12.10
N LYS A 151 -5.36 -1.23 -11.47
CA LYS A 151 -5.58 -2.38 -10.60
C LYS A 151 -5.87 -1.98 -9.16
N ILE A 152 -5.61 -0.74 -8.77
CA ILE A 152 -5.80 -0.26 -7.41
C ILE A 152 -7.18 0.36 -7.25
N ILE A 153 -7.86 0.00 -6.17
CA ILE A 153 -9.07 0.63 -5.66
C ILE A 153 -8.78 1.13 -4.25
N GLU A 154 -8.53 2.43 -4.14
CA GLU A 154 -8.37 3.15 -2.87
C GLU A 154 -9.77 3.35 -2.27
N ALA A 155 -10.26 2.35 -1.54
CA ALA A 155 -11.64 2.32 -1.04
C ALA A 155 -11.92 3.49 -0.09
N HIS A 156 -10.93 3.92 0.69
CA HIS A 156 -11.03 5.08 1.56
C HIS A 156 -10.34 6.32 0.98
N GLY A 157 -10.13 6.32 -0.34
CA GLY A 157 -9.50 7.44 -1.04
C GLY A 157 -8.01 7.58 -0.77
N SER A 158 -7.44 8.73 -1.09
CA SER A 158 -6.00 9.00 -0.94
C SER A 158 -5.72 10.50 -0.84
N PHE A 159 -4.49 10.85 -0.46
CA PHE A 159 -4.01 12.24 -0.47
C PHE A 159 -3.68 12.77 -1.88
N HIS A 160 -4.07 12.05 -2.95
CA HIS A 160 -3.71 12.42 -4.32
C HIS A 160 -4.47 13.64 -4.83
N GLY A 161 -5.75 13.77 -4.48
CA GLY A 161 -6.61 14.89 -4.85
C GLY A 161 -7.12 15.62 -3.62
N ASN A 162 -7.81 16.74 -3.85
CA ASN A 162 -8.48 17.51 -2.82
C ASN A 162 -9.80 18.05 -3.36
N HIS A 163 -10.85 18.08 -2.54
CA HIS A 163 -12.14 18.66 -2.93
C HIS A 163 -12.81 19.44 -1.80
N CYS A 164 -13.68 20.37 -2.19
CA CYS A 164 -14.59 21.02 -1.26
C CYS A 164 -15.65 20.03 -0.73
N ILE A 165 -15.87 20.01 0.58
CA ILE A 165 -16.87 19.14 1.21
C ILE A 165 -18.33 19.53 0.91
N GLU A 166 -18.57 20.73 0.37
CA GLU A 166 -19.92 21.25 0.09
C GLU A 166 -20.29 21.14 -1.38
N CYS A 167 -19.42 21.58 -2.29
CA CYS A 167 -19.70 21.64 -3.72
C CYS A 167 -18.90 20.63 -4.56
N HIS A 168 -18.01 19.85 -3.93
CA HIS A 168 -17.13 18.87 -4.58
C HIS A 168 -16.21 19.46 -5.67
N GLU A 169 -16.02 20.78 -5.70
CA GLU A 169 -15.03 21.39 -6.57
C GLU A 169 -13.63 20.91 -6.20
N GLU A 170 -12.87 20.50 -7.21
CA GLU A 170 -11.47 20.12 -7.07
C GLU A 170 -10.63 21.31 -6.61
N PHE A 171 -9.70 21.04 -5.69
CA PHE A 171 -8.79 22.04 -5.14
C PHE A 171 -7.35 21.68 -5.50
N ASP A 172 -6.63 22.65 -6.05
CA ASP A 172 -5.28 22.46 -6.55
C ASP A 172 -4.32 21.92 -5.47
N HIS A 173 -3.57 20.87 -5.81
CA HIS A 173 -2.66 20.20 -4.88
C HIS A 173 -1.53 21.11 -4.40
N LYS A 174 -1.01 22.03 -5.23
CA LYS A 174 0.05 22.94 -4.81
C LYS A 174 -0.48 23.94 -3.79
N LYS A 175 -1.70 24.45 -3.99
CA LYS A 175 -2.37 25.29 -3.00
C LYS A 175 -2.57 24.54 -1.67
N MET A 176 -2.94 23.26 -1.72
CA MET A 176 -3.06 22.45 -0.50
C MET A 176 -1.71 22.31 0.21
N ASP A 177 -0.63 21.98 -0.52
CA ASP A 177 0.71 21.86 0.03
C ASP A 177 1.19 23.18 0.68
N GLU A 178 0.92 24.33 0.04
CA GLU A 178 1.25 25.65 0.57
C GLU A 178 0.51 25.94 1.89
N VAL A 179 -0.78 25.57 1.97
CA VAL A 179 -1.59 25.72 3.19
C VAL A 179 -1.05 24.83 4.31
N LEU A 180 -0.75 23.57 4.02
CA LEU A 180 -0.25 22.61 5.01
C LEU A 180 1.19 22.91 5.48
N SER A 181 2.01 23.53 4.62
CA SER A 181 3.40 23.89 4.93
C SER A 181 3.54 25.22 5.69
N SER A 182 2.47 25.99 5.84
CA SER A 182 2.45 27.26 6.58
C SER A 182 2.74 27.03 8.07
N ASP A 183 3.57 27.88 8.69
CA ASP A 183 3.85 27.84 10.14
C ASP A 183 2.57 28.02 10.97
N GLU A 184 1.70 28.92 10.54
CA GLU A 184 0.35 29.11 11.10
C GLU A 184 -0.62 28.05 10.57
N LEU A 185 -1.49 27.55 11.45
CA LEU A 185 -2.58 26.64 11.08
C LEU A 185 -3.58 27.40 10.20
N LYS A 186 -3.72 26.97 8.94
CA LYS A 186 -4.66 27.52 7.97
C LYS A 186 -5.62 26.43 7.49
N ILE A 187 -6.89 26.79 7.37
CA ILE A 187 -7.93 25.90 6.84
C ILE A 187 -8.17 26.25 5.37
N PRO A 188 -7.96 25.32 4.43
CA PRO A 188 -8.18 25.57 3.02
C PRO A 188 -9.68 25.73 2.75
N LYS A 189 -10.02 26.77 1.99
CA LYS A 189 -11.39 27.16 1.66
C LYS A 189 -11.62 27.14 0.16
N CYS A 190 -12.80 26.70 -0.25
CA CYS A 190 -13.19 26.64 -1.65
C CYS A 190 -13.45 28.05 -2.20
N GLU A 191 -12.86 28.35 -3.35
CA GLU A 191 -13.02 29.66 -4.02
C GLU A 191 -14.46 29.91 -4.52
N LYS A 192 -15.27 28.85 -4.71
CA LYS A 192 -16.64 28.95 -5.23
C LYS A 192 -17.70 29.15 -4.15
N CYS A 193 -17.55 28.50 -3.00
CA CYS A 193 -18.61 28.46 -1.99
C CYS A 193 -18.13 28.68 -0.55
N ASP A 194 -16.83 28.96 -0.34
CA ASP A 194 -16.20 29.15 0.98
C ASP A 194 -16.29 27.93 1.92
N GLY A 195 -16.66 26.76 1.37
CA GLY A 195 -16.68 25.50 2.09
C GLY A 195 -15.27 25.02 2.44
N VAL A 196 -15.14 24.22 3.50
CA VAL A 196 -13.87 23.58 3.86
C VAL A 196 -13.45 22.63 2.72
N VAL A 197 -12.18 22.66 2.37
CA VAL A 197 -11.57 21.68 1.45
C VAL A 197 -10.95 20.58 2.29
N LYS A 198 -10.86 19.36 1.75
CA LYS A 198 -10.09 18.26 2.33
C LYS A 198 -9.39 17.45 1.26
N PRO A 199 -8.34 16.68 1.60
CA PRO A 199 -7.83 15.63 0.73
C PRO A 199 -8.92 14.62 0.38
N ASP A 200 -8.75 13.92 -0.74
CA ASP A 200 -9.66 12.89 -1.26
C ASP A 200 -9.64 11.60 -0.43
N ILE A 201 -9.48 11.71 0.89
CA ILE A 201 -9.70 10.62 1.85
C ILE A 201 -11.17 10.61 2.26
N VAL A 202 -11.72 9.41 2.44
CA VAL A 202 -13.12 9.20 2.84
C VAL A 202 -13.23 9.34 4.35
N PHE A 203 -14.03 10.31 4.80
CA PHE A 203 -14.37 10.51 6.20
C PHE A 203 -15.59 9.65 6.58
N PHE A 204 -15.77 9.37 7.88
CA PHE A 204 -17.01 8.82 8.40
C PHE A 204 -18.18 9.77 8.07
N GLY A 205 -19.27 9.17 7.59
CA GLY A 205 -20.44 9.91 7.07
C GLY A 205 -20.42 10.14 5.56
N GLU A 206 -19.28 9.92 4.89
CA GLU A 206 -19.18 10.01 3.43
C GLU A 206 -19.45 8.68 2.72
N SER A 207 -19.82 8.78 1.44
CA SER A 207 -19.87 7.62 0.54
C SER A 207 -18.46 7.27 0.06
N LEU A 208 -18.20 5.97 -0.13
CA LEU A 208 -16.98 5.54 -0.82
C LEU A 208 -16.97 6.04 -2.28
N PRO A 209 -15.80 6.12 -2.94
CA PRO A 209 -15.70 6.59 -4.31
C PRO A 209 -16.55 5.74 -5.28
N SER A 210 -17.13 6.32 -6.33
CA SER A 210 -17.95 5.58 -7.30
C SER A 210 -17.18 4.40 -7.91
N ARG A 211 -15.88 4.62 -8.19
CA ARG A 211 -14.93 3.60 -8.67
C ARG A 211 -14.89 2.36 -7.80
N PHE A 212 -15.11 2.46 -6.48
CA PHE A 212 -15.19 1.30 -5.60
C PHE A 212 -16.38 0.42 -5.97
N PHE A 213 -17.56 1.01 -6.14
CA PHE A 213 -18.78 0.27 -6.48
C PHE A 213 -18.76 -0.25 -7.91
N GLU A 214 -18.28 0.55 -8.86
CA GLU A 214 -18.11 0.13 -10.27
C GLU A 214 -17.15 -1.07 -10.38
N ALA A 215 -16.02 -1.03 -9.67
CA ALA A 215 -15.08 -2.14 -9.66
C ALA A 215 -15.64 -3.35 -8.91
N MET A 216 -16.40 -3.14 -7.83
CA MET A 216 -17.05 -4.21 -7.08
C MET A 216 -18.09 -4.93 -7.95
N ASP A 217 -18.87 -4.21 -8.75
CA ASP A 217 -19.82 -4.85 -9.67
C ASP A 217 -19.07 -5.62 -10.77
N ASP A 218 -18.08 -5.00 -11.43
CA ASP A 218 -17.29 -5.64 -12.48
C ASP A 218 -16.48 -6.85 -11.98
N ASP A 219 -15.78 -6.74 -10.86
CA ASP A 219 -14.88 -7.79 -10.40
C ASP A 219 -15.61 -9.03 -9.87
N PHE A 220 -16.79 -8.86 -9.26
CA PHE A 220 -17.52 -9.96 -8.62
C PHE A 220 -18.65 -10.55 -9.47
N ASP A 221 -19.00 -9.93 -10.59
CA ASP A 221 -19.79 -10.54 -11.66
C ASP A 221 -18.94 -11.50 -12.53
N ASN A 222 -17.62 -11.46 -12.40
CA ASN A 222 -16.67 -12.30 -13.13
C ASN A 222 -16.06 -13.41 -12.26
N ASP A 223 -15.41 -14.38 -12.90
CA ASP A 223 -14.71 -15.47 -12.21
C ASP A 223 -13.49 -14.94 -11.43
N VAL A 224 -13.54 -15.09 -10.10
CA VAL A 224 -12.42 -14.84 -9.19
C VAL A 224 -11.83 -16.18 -8.74
N ASP A 225 -10.53 -16.34 -8.97
CA ASP A 225 -9.84 -17.61 -8.72
C ASP A 225 -9.32 -17.72 -7.28
N LEU A 226 -8.99 -16.57 -6.67
CA LEU A 226 -8.41 -16.48 -5.33
C LEU A 226 -8.65 -15.10 -4.74
N VAL A 227 -9.05 -15.07 -3.46
CA VAL A 227 -9.05 -13.85 -2.64
C VAL A 227 -7.97 -13.94 -1.58
N ILE A 228 -7.15 -12.90 -1.48
CA ILE A 228 -6.17 -12.72 -0.40
C ILE A 228 -6.58 -11.50 0.42
N VAL A 229 -6.87 -11.74 1.70
CA VAL A 229 -7.20 -10.68 2.67
C VAL A 229 -6.03 -10.50 3.61
N ALA A 230 -5.56 -9.27 3.82
CA ALA A 230 -4.41 -9.04 4.69
C ALA A 230 -4.47 -7.76 5.51
N GLY A 231 -4.05 -7.84 6.76
CA GLY A 231 -3.83 -6.66 7.60
C GLY A 231 -5.06 -5.79 7.83
N THR A 232 -6.26 -6.39 7.89
CA THR A 232 -7.52 -5.66 8.10
C THR A 232 -8.36 -6.33 9.18
N SER A 233 -9.08 -5.54 9.97
CA SER A 233 -10.06 -6.03 10.95
C SER A 233 -11.40 -6.43 10.32
N LEU A 234 -11.64 -6.07 9.05
CA LEU A 234 -12.94 -6.22 8.35
C LEU A 234 -14.13 -5.69 9.16
N GLN A 235 -13.98 -4.52 9.79
CA GLN A 235 -15.05 -3.89 10.59
C GLN A 235 -15.77 -2.74 9.86
N VAL A 236 -15.19 -2.21 8.79
CA VAL A 236 -15.71 -1.03 8.08
C VAL A 236 -16.48 -1.49 6.85
N GLN A 237 -17.77 -1.16 6.79
CA GLN A 237 -18.62 -1.39 5.62
C GLN A 237 -18.51 -0.23 4.62
N PRO A 238 -18.71 -0.47 3.31
CA PRO A 238 -19.04 -1.76 2.68
C PRO A 238 -17.82 -2.69 2.43
N PHE A 239 -16.59 -2.24 2.72
CA PHE A 239 -15.38 -3.01 2.43
C PHE A 239 -15.37 -4.42 3.05
N ALA A 240 -15.84 -4.53 4.30
CA ALA A 240 -15.87 -5.78 5.06
C ALA A 240 -16.68 -6.90 4.41
N GLN A 241 -17.60 -6.60 3.48
CA GLN A 241 -18.42 -7.60 2.80
C GLN A 241 -17.72 -8.24 1.59
N LEU A 242 -16.71 -7.58 1.01
CA LEU A 242 -16.06 -8.01 -0.24
C LEU A 242 -15.57 -9.47 -0.20
N PRO A 243 -14.92 -9.98 0.88
CA PRO A 243 -14.45 -11.37 0.90
C PRO A 243 -15.57 -12.40 0.81
N ASP A 244 -16.82 -12.02 1.08
CA ASP A 244 -17.97 -12.91 1.03
C ASP A 244 -18.71 -12.93 -0.30
N MET A 245 -18.46 -11.94 -1.17
CA MET A 245 -19.09 -11.80 -2.47
C MET A 245 -18.60 -12.85 -3.48
N VAL A 246 -17.39 -13.40 -3.31
CA VAL A 246 -16.89 -14.47 -4.19
C VAL A 246 -17.64 -15.78 -4.00
N HIS A 247 -17.72 -16.55 -5.09
CA HIS A 247 -18.35 -17.88 -5.11
C HIS A 247 -17.78 -18.79 -4.01
N LYS A 248 -18.61 -19.69 -3.46
CA LYS A 248 -18.24 -20.56 -2.33
C LYS A 248 -17.06 -21.51 -2.64
N SER A 249 -16.79 -21.78 -3.91
CA SER A 249 -15.66 -22.59 -4.36
C SER A 249 -14.35 -21.81 -4.50
N CYS A 250 -14.39 -20.47 -4.46
CA CYS A 250 -13.21 -19.62 -4.50
C CYS A 250 -12.44 -19.80 -3.17
N PRO A 251 -11.17 -20.21 -3.20
CA PRO A 251 -10.31 -20.18 -2.02
C PRO A 251 -10.14 -18.75 -1.51
N ARG A 252 -10.01 -18.61 -0.19
CA ARG A 252 -9.74 -17.33 0.47
C ARG A 252 -8.60 -17.52 1.46
N VAL A 253 -7.60 -16.66 1.41
CA VAL A 253 -6.45 -16.73 2.33
C VAL A 253 -6.42 -15.46 3.17
N LEU A 254 -6.42 -15.62 4.50
CA LEU A 254 -6.23 -14.52 5.45
C LEU A 254 -4.78 -14.49 5.91
N PHE A 255 -4.16 -13.32 5.81
CA PHE A 255 -2.88 -13.01 6.46
C PHE A 255 -3.10 -11.89 7.49
N ASN A 256 -3.15 -12.22 8.77
CA ASN A 256 -3.50 -11.22 9.78
C ASN A 256 -3.04 -11.64 11.18
N MET A 257 -2.95 -10.70 12.13
CA MET A 257 -2.67 -11.07 13.53
C MET A 257 -3.80 -11.93 14.13
N GLU A 258 -5.04 -11.66 13.73
CA GLU A 258 -6.23 -12.29 14.29
C GLU A 258 -7.19 -12.77 13.20
N LYS A 259 -8.02 -13.76 13.55
CA LYS A 259 -9.12 -14.19 12.69
C LYS A 259 -10.18 -13.09 12.61
N VAL A 260 -10.58 -12.72 11.41
CA VAL A 260 -11.55 -11.63 11.16
C VAL A 260 -12.68 -12.05 10.23
N GLY A 261 -13.81 -11.35 10.34
CA GLY A 261 -14.98 -11.55 9.48
C GLY A 261 -15.49 -12.99 9.44
N SER A 262 -15.80 -13.48 8.23
CA SER A 262 -16.26 -14.84 7.98
C SER A 262 -15.13 -15.81 7.60
N LEU A 263 -13.88 -15.35 7.53
CA LEU A 263 -12.74 -16.15 7.06
C LEU A 263 -12.45 -17.29 8.03
N GLY A 264 -12.22 -18.48 7.50
CA GLY A 264 -12.07 -19.73 8.26
C GLY A 264 -13.41 -20.43 8.55
N LYS A 265 -14.49 -20.05 7.85
CA LYS A 265 -15.79 -20.74 7.91
C LYS A 265 -16.03 -21.62 6.68
N ARG A 266 -15.36 -21.36 5.54
CA ARG A 266 -15.47 -22.18 4.33
C ARG A 266 -14.35 -23.23 4.29
N ALA A 267 -14.61 -24.37 3.66
CA ALA A 267 -13.65 -25.48 3.57
C ALA A 267 -12.34 -25.10 2.84
N LYS A 268 -12.39 -24.08 1.96
CA LYS A 268 -11.25 -23.58 1.21
C LYS A 268 -10.65 -22.28 1.77
N ASP A 269 -11.05 -21.91 2.99
CA ASP A 269 -10.39 -20.81 3.68
C ASP A 269 -9.09 -21.30 4.31
N ALA A 270 -8.02 -20.53 4.17
CA ALA A 270 -6.77 -20.74 4.90
C ALA A 270 -6.44 -19.50 5.73
N LEU A 271 -5.97 -19.72 6.96
CA LEU A 271 -5.61 -18.64 7.88
C LEU A 271 -4.12 -18.72 8.19
N VAL A 272 -3.40 -17.66 7.89
CA VAL A 272 -2.01 -17.46 8.27
C VAL A 272 -2.00 -16.36 9.32
N LEU A 273 -1.91 -16.78 10.58
CA LEU A 273 -1.98 -15.86 11.72
C LEU A 273 -0.58 -15.52 12.23
N GLY A 274 -0.31 -14.22 12.39
CA GLY A 274 0.98 -13.72 12.86
C GLY A 274 1.35 -12.37 12.25
N ASP A 275 2.53 -11.89 12.60
CA ASP A 275 3.06 -10.64 12.08
C ASP A 275 3.32 -10.76 10.57
N LEU A 276 2.79 -9.84 9.79
CA LEU A 276 2.98 -9.79 8.35
C LEU A 276 4.43 -9.54 7.96
N ALA A 277 5.22 -8.89 8.82
CA ALA A 277 6.66 -8.77 8.64
C ALA A 277 7.32 -10.16 8.56
N ASP A 278 6.91 -11.09 9.42
CA ASP A 278 7.46 -12.46 9.49
C ASP A 278 6.93 -13.35 8.35
N VAL A 279 5.66 -13.20 7.99
CA VAL A 279 5.06 -13.99 6.89
C VAL A 279 5.63 -13.57 5.53
N SER A 280 5.97 -12.30 5.37
CA SER A 280 6.52 -11.79 4.11
C SER A 280 7.97 -12.23 3.86
N ILE A 281 8.66 -12.74 4.88
CA ILE A 281 10.00 -13.37 4.73
C ILE A 281 9.91 -14.58 3.81
N LEU A 282 8.75 -15.24 3.69
CA LEU A 282 8.56 -16.40 2.81
C LEU A 282 8.53 -16.03 1.33
N LEU A 283 8.12 -14.81 1.02
CA LEU A 283 7.83 -14.39 -0.35
C LEU A 283 9.12 -14.38 -1.20
N PRO A 284 10.26 -13.80 -0.77
CA PRO A 284 11.52 -13.93 -1.49
C PRO A 284 11.94 -15.37 -1.81
N PHE A 285 11.71 -16.34 -0.91
CA PHE A 285 12.03 -17.74 -1.14
C PHE A 285 11.05 -18.43 -2.10
N LEU A 286 9.76 -18.11 -2.02
CA LEU A 286 8.73 -18.60 -2.95
C LEU A 286 8.93 -18.02 -4.37
N LEU A 287 9.47 -16.81 -4.46
CA LEU A 287 9.66 -16.10 -5.72
C LEU A 287 11.01 -16.39 -6.40
N SER A 288 12.04 -16.80 -5.64
CA SER A 288 13.36 -17.13 -6.18
C SER A 288 13.40 -18.44 -6.99
N ASP A 289 12.52 -19.41 -6.71
CA ASP A 289 12.47 -20.68 -7.45
C ASP A 289 11.86 -20.54 -8.86
N ASN A 290 11.07 -19.50 -9.10
CA ASN A 290 10.35 -19.30 -10.37
C ASN A 290 11.10 -18.46 -11.42
N ASN A 291 12.14 -17.71 -11.06
CA ASN A 291 12.99 -17.05 -12.05
C ASN A 291 13.81 -18.04 -12.91
N SER A 292 13.70 -19.35 -12.65
CA SER A 292 14.33 -20.43 -13.43
C SER A 292 13.38 -21.15 -14.40
N ARG A 293 12.07 -20.81 -14.42
CA ARG A 293 11.08 -21.47 -15.26
C ARG A 293 10.39 -20.46 -16.18
N ASP A 294 11.02 -20.22 -17.32
CA ASP A 294 10.49 -19.76 -18.60
C ASP A 294 9.15 -19.00 -18.56
N ALA A 295 9.22 -17.67 -18.61
CA ALA A 295 8.14 -16.88 -19.18
C ALA A 295 7.97 -17.28 -20.67
N PRO A 296 6.76 -17.52 -21.17
CA PRO A 296 6.57 -17.82 -22.58
C PRO A 296 7.00 -16.61 -23.40
N SER A 297 8.02 -16.81 -24.24
CA SER A 297 8.45 -15.85 -25.26
C SER A 297 7.26 -15.47 -26.12
N ARG A 298 6.85 -14.19 -26.04
CA ARG A 298 5.94 -13.62 -27.03
C ARG A 298 6.76 -13.32 -28.27
N ASP A 299 6.67 -14.19 -29.26
CA ASP A 299 7.10 -13.87 -30.61
C ASP A 299 6.27 -12.67 -31.10
N VAL A 300 6.94 -11.53 -31.25
CA VAL A 300 6.39 -10.38 -31.96
C VAL A 300 6.71 -10.61 -33.43
N GLU A 301 5.70 -10.99 -34.20
CA GLU A 301 5.77 -10.94 -35.67
C GLU A 301 5.91 -9.47 -36.10
N ASP A 302 7.09 -9.13 -36.60
CA ASP A 302 7.39 -7.88 -37.28
C ASP A 302 6.52 -7.75 -38.54
N ASN A 303 5.51 -6.88 -38.49
CA ASN A 303 4.83 -6.39 -39.68
C ASN A 303 5.42 -5.03 -40.06
N HIS A 304 6.24 -5.04 -41.11
CA HIS A 304 6.74 -3.86 -41.79
C HIS A 304 5.60 -2.95 -42.25
N LEU A 305 5.53 -1.74 -41.71
CA LEU A 305 4.92 -0.59 -42.38
C LEU A 305 5.99 0.52 -42.49
N SER A 306 6.38 0.79 -43.73
CA SER A 306 7.30 1.84 -44.17
C SER A 306 6.71 3.23 -43.95
N SER A 307 7.50 4.11 -43.30
CA SER A 307 7.29 5.56 -43.20
C SER A 307 7.95 6.29 -44.38
N PRO A 308 7.40 7.43 -44.87
CA PRO A 308 8.04 8.23 -45.92
C PRO A 308 9.08 9.20 -45.34
N GLU A 309 10.12 9.43 -46.14
CA GLU A 309 11.24 10.34 -45.90
C GLU A 309 10.83 11.80 -46.14
N ASP A 310 11.14 12.71 -45.21
CA ASP A 310 11.10 14.17 -45.41
C ASP A 310 12.53 14.70 -45.52
N GLU A 311 12.88 15.22 -46.71
CA GLU A 311 14.10 15.96 -47.02
C GLU A 311 14.09 17.34 -46.38
N PHE A 312 15.13 17.67 -45.59
CA PHE A 312 15.42 19.04 -45.16
C PHE A 312 16.65 19.56 -45.91
N SER A 313 16.44 20.56 -46.76
CA SER A 313 17.49 21.33 -47.46
C SER A 313 17.88 22.58 -46.69
N GLU A 314 19.18 22.80 -46.49
CA GLU A 314 19.80 24.01 -45.92
C GLU A 314 19.59 25.26 -46.80
N PRO A 315 19.59 26.49 -46.24
CA PRO A 315 19.72 27.71 -47.02
C PRO A 315 21.11 28.35 -46.92
N SER A 316 21.60 28.81 -48.07
CA SER A 316 22.83 29.56 -48.31
C SER A 316 22.68 31.07 -48.08
N GLU A 317 23.74 31.72 -47.58
CA GLU A 317 23.90 33.17 -47.48
C GLU A 317 24.05 33.88 -48.85
N SER A 318 23.51 35.09 -48.98
CA SER A 318 24.22 36.23 -49.60
C SER A 318 23.47 37.58 -49.44
N SER A 319 24.19 38.53 -48.84
CA SER A 319 24.30 40.00 -49.08
C SER A 319 23.20 40.78 -49.83
N GLU A 320 22.70 41.89 -49.27
CA GLU A 320 23.18 43.28 -49.54
C GLU A 320 22.30 44.37 -48.89
N SER A 321 22.99 45.37 -48.31
CA SER A 321 22.69 46.82 -48.16
C SER A 321 21.30 47.33 -47.69
N GLY A 322 21.30 48.15 -46.63
CA GLY A 322 20.19 49.03 -46.28
C GLY A 322 20.39 49.81 -44.97
N GLU A 323 20.94 51.01 -45.12
CA GLU A 323 21.31 52.06 -44.15
C GLU A 323 20.22 52.55 -43.15
N VAL A 324 20.69 52.99 -41.96
CA VAL A 324 20.15 53.97 -40.95
C VAL A 324 18.70 53.81 -40.43
N ASP A 325 18.37 53.96 -39.14
CA ASP A 325 18.75 55.07 -38.25
C ASP A 325 18.53 54.77 -36.75
N SER A 326 19.17 55.61 -35.94
CA SER A 326 19.32 55.62 -34.47
C SER A 326 18.06 55.81 -33.59
N ILE A 327 18.22 55.51 -32.27
CA ILE A 327 17.67 56.15 -31.03
C ILE A 327 17.25 55.03 -30.03
N SER A 328 18.04 54.65 -29.01
CA SER A 328 18.39 55.32 -27.74
C SER A 328 17.24 55.50 -26.73
N GLY A 329 17.39 54.86 -25.55
CA GLY A 329 16.81 55.28 -24.26
C GLY A 329 15.86 54.25 -23.63
N LYS A 330 16.32 53.36 -22.73
CA LYS A 330 16.40 53.52 -21.25
C LYS A 330 15.13 54.05 -20.58
N LEU A 331 14.62 53.30 -19.59
CA LEU A 331 14.14 53.69 -18.25
C LEU A 331 13.58 52.42 -17.57
N ASN A 332 14.30 51.80 -16.64
CA ASN A 332 14.29 51.99 -15.17
C ASN A 332 12.96 51.64 -14.47
N GLU A 333 13.10 50.66 -13.57
CA GLU A 333 12.63 50.61 -12.16
C GLU A 333 11.25 51.17 -11.81
N LEU A 334 10.50 50.39 -11.02
CA LEU A 334 9.96 50.85 -9.74
C LEU A 334 9.48 49.66 -8.88
N GLU A 335 10.16 49.49 -7.75
CA GLU A 335 9.64 48.91 -6.51
C GLU A 335 8.41 49.68 -6.04
N ILE A 336 7.37 48.97 -5.57
CA ILE A 336 6.71 49.17 -4.26
C ILE A 336 6.25 47.80 -3.76
#